data_AF-A0A1X1XUS3-F1
#
_entry.id   AF-A0A1X1XUS3-F1
#
_cell.length_a   1.000
_cell.length_b   1.000
_cell.length_c   1.000
_cell.angle_alpha   90.00
_cell.angle_beta   90.00
_cell.angle_gamma   90.00
#
_symmetry.space_group_name_H-M   'P 1'
#
loop_
_entity.id
_entity.type
_entity.pdbx_description
1 polymer ?
#
loop_
_entity_poly.entity_id
_entity_poly.type
_entity_poly.pdbx_seq_one_letter_code
_entity_poly.pdbx_strand_id
1 'polypeptide(L)'
;MGHPIHVIGDRPRGGYFYLCNDLIRVGAHKSRLDSDGFVVMAYLLSHAGGGGRPFETSPALMAKEFGWSLNRDRVKRALANAEKDGRLVIRRYMRDGREVQKRRAYVVAAGGRRFTDWERAEQSRPIELPSKVHGKSAS
;
A
#
# COMPACT_ATOMS: atom_id res chain seq x y z
N MET A 1 -33.37 14.47 -17.49
CA MET A 1 -32.86 13.08 -17.64
C MET A 1 -32.52 12.57 -16.24
N GLY A 2 -33.01 11.39 -15.85
CA GLY A 2 -32.69 10.82 -14.54
C GLY A 2 -31.24 10.33 -14.47
N HIS A 3 -30.69 10.22 -13.26
CA HIS A 3 -29.39 9.57 -13.06
C HIS A 3 -29.48 8.09 -13.47
N PRO A 4 -28.62 7.59 -14.39
CA PRO A 4 -28.71 6.22 -14.90
C PRO A 4 -28.22 5.16 -13.90
N ILE A 5 -27.74 5.58 -12.73
CA ILE A 5 -27.18 4.70 -11.70
C ILE A 5 -28.17 4.64 -10.54
N HIS A 6 -28.68 3.45 -10.28
CA HIS A 6 -29.52 3.13 -9.13
C HIS A 6 -28.72 2.25 -8.16
N VAL A 7 -28.62 2.66 -6.90
CA VAL A 7 -27.91 1.93 -5.84
C VAL A 7 -28.93 1.43 -4.82
N ILE A 8 -28.84 0.15 -4.45
CA ILE A 8 -29.73 -0.50 -3.48
C ILE A 8 -29.01 -0.70 -2.14
N GLY A 9 -29.70 -0.38 -1.04
CA GLY A 9 -29.22 -0.54 0.34
C GLY A 9 -28.42 0.66 0.86
N ASP A 10 -28.30 0.76 2.19
CA ASP A 10 -27.72 1.95 2.85
C ASP A 10 -26.20 1.87 3.03
N ARG A 11 -25.71 0.80 3.68
CA ARG A 11 -24.28 0.62 4.01
C ARG A 11 -23.83 -0.84 3.87
N PRO A 12 -22.57 -1.09 3.47
CA PRO A 12 -22.00 -2.43 3.41
C PRO A 12 -22.08 -3.13 4.77
N ARG A 13 -22.47 -4.41 4.78
CA ARG A 13 -22.71 -5.20 6.01
C ARG A 13 -21.43 -5.67 6.74
N GLY A 14 -20.24 -5.28 6.29
CA GLY A 14 -18.99 -5.54 6.99
C GLY A 14 -17.76 -5.36 6.09
N GLY A 15 -16.59 -5.14 6.70
CA GLY A 15 -15.28 -5.17 6.06
C GLY A 15 -15.17 -4.33 4.78
N TYR A 16 -15.26 -3.01 4.89
CA TYR A 16 -15.14 -2.12 3.74
C TYR A 16 -14.12 -1.02 4.00
N PHE A 17 -13.64 -0.41 2.92
CA PHE A 17 -12.79 0.75 2.93
C PHE A 17 -13.31 1.75 1.89
N TYR A 18 -12.97 3.01 2.08
CA TYR A 18 -13.34 4.05 1.12
C TYR A 18 -12.24 4.23 0.08
N LEU A 19 -12.63 4.57 -1.13
CA LEU A 19 -11.75 5.03 -2.21
C LEU A 19 -12.16 6.44 -2.61
N CYS A 20 -11.19 7.34 -2.75
CA CYS A 20 -11.47 8.70 -3.20
C CYS A 20 -11.88 8.71 -4.68
N ASN A 21 -12.78 9.63 -5.04
CA ASN A 21 -13.29 9.75 -6.41
C ASN A 21 -12.19 9.92 -7.46
N ASP A 22 -11.12 10.67 -7.15
CA ASP A 22 -9.98 10.84 -8.06
C ASP A 22 -9.24 9.52 -8.32
N LEU A 23 -9.06 8.66 -7.31
CA LEU A 23 -8.48 7.33 -7.52
C LEU A 23 -9.36 6.46 -8.44
N ILE A 24 -10.68 6.46 -8.21
CA ILE A 24 -11.63 5.67 -9.01
C ILE A 24 -11.70 6.17 -10.45
N ARG A 25 -11.81 7.48 -10.65
CA ARG A 25 -12.12 8.06 -11.96
C ARG A 25 -10.94 8.11 -12.89
N VAL A 26 -9.73 8.32 -12.36
CA VAL A 26 -8.55 8.57 -13.19
C VAL A 26 -7.32 7.77 -12.76
N GLY A 27 -7.35 7.07 -11.62
CA GLY A 27 -6.22 6.29 -11.14
C GLY A 27 -5.78 5.20 -12.10
N ALA A 28 -6.72 4.44 -12.66
CA ALA A 28 -6.45 3.34 -13.59
C ALA A 28 -5.96 3.78 -14.98
N HIS A 29 -5.87 5.09 -15.25
CA HIS A 29 -5.32 5.59 -16.51
C HIS A 29 -3.86 5.15 -16.66
N LYS A 30 -3.47 4.73 -17.88
CA LYS A 30 -2.11 4.27 -18.21
C LYS A 30 -1.04 5.33 -17.96
N SER A 31 -1.39 6.61 -17.99
CA SER A 31 -0.49 7.73 -17.68
C SER A 31 -0.30 7.98 -16.18
N ARG A 32 -1.06 7.30 -15.33
CA ARG A 32 -1.02 7.43 -13.86
C ARG A 32 -0.58 6.11 -13.22
N LEU A 33 -1.51 5.38 -12.59
CA LEU A 33 -1.18 4.12 -11.92
C LEU A 33 -1.15 2.94 -12.88
N ASP A 34 -1.91 3.03 -13.98
CA ASP A 34 -2.46 1.88 -14.73
C ASP A 34 -3.41 1.00 -13.90
N SER A 35 -4.04 0.02 -14.55
CA SER A 35 -4.97 -0.90 -13.88
C SER A 35 -4.29 -1.75 -12.80
N ASP A 36 -3.03 -2.14 -12.98
CA ASP A 36 -2.29 -2.93 -12.00
C ASP A 36 -1.97 -2.08 -10.77
N GLY A 37 -1.55 -0.83 -10.96
CA GLY A 37 -1.32 0.11 -9.87
C GLY A 37 -2.61 0.45 -9.10
N PHE A 38 -3.75 0.56 -9.78
CA PHE A 38 -5.04 0.72 -9.11
C PHE A 38 -5.38 -0.50 -8.23
N VAL A 39 -5.20 -1.73 -8.74
CA VAL A 39 -5.43 -2.97 -7.97
C VAL A 39 -4.53 -3.03 -6.74
N VAL A 40 -3.24 -2.69 -6.88
CA VAL A 40 -2.30 -2.64 -5.75
C VAL A 40 -2.74 -1.64 -4.69
N MET A 41 -3.17 -0.44 -5.08
CA MET A 41 -3.65 0.58 -4.13
C MET A 41 -4.90 0.12 -3.39
N ALA A 42 -5.88 -0.45 -4.11
CA ALA A 42 -7.11 -0.96 -3.50
C ALA A 42 -6.82 -2.10 -2.51
N TYR A 43 -5.91 -3.01 -2.86
CA TYR A 43 -5.48 -4.10 -2.00
C TYR A 43 -4.78 -3.63 -0.73
N LEU A 44 -3.86 -2.67 -0.84
CA LEU A 44 -3.20 -2.11 0.35
C LEU A 44 -4.21 -1.45 1.29
N LEU A 45 -5.18 -0.71 0.74
CA LEU A 45 -6.23 -0.05 1.53
C LEU A 45 -7.20 -1.04 2.18
N SER A 46 -7.52 -2.16 1.53
CA SER A 46 -8.37 -3.20 2.12
C SER A 46 -7.74 -3.86 3.34
N HIS A 47 -6.40 -3.83 3.45
CA HIS A 47 -5.65 -4.37 4.59
C HIS A 47 -5.19 -3.31 5.61
N ALA A 48 -5.34 -2.01 5.31
CA ALA A 48 -4.87 -0.92 6.17
C ALA A 48 -5.64 -0.80 7.51
N GLY A 49 -6.83 -1.41 7.63
CA GLY A 49 -7.72 -1.29 8.80
C GLY A 49 -7.78 -2.52 9.73
N GLY A 50 -6.83 -3.47 9.63
CA GLY A 50 -6.90 -4.75 10.35
C GLY A 50 -6.78 -4.65 11.87
N GLY A 51 -7.68 -5.32 12.60
CA GLY A 51 -7.82 -5.33 14.06
C GLY A 51 -6.70 -6.06 14.83
N GLY A 52 -5.50 -5.49 14.81
CA GLY A 52 -4.46 -5.75 15.82
C GLY A 52 -3.26 -6.62 15.40
N ARG A 53 -3.30 -7.30 14.25
CA ARG A 53 -2.12 -8.00 13.71
C ARG A 53 -1.52 -7.23 12.52
N PRO A 54 -0.19 -7.03 12.49
CA PRO A 54 0.48 -6.47 11.32
C PRO A 54 0.21 -7.32 10.08
N PHE A 55 -0.18 -6.65 8.99
CA PHE A 55 -0.32 -7.30 7.69
C PHE A 55 1.06 -7.48 7.06
N GLU A 56 1.43 -8.74 6.79
CA GLU A 56 2.68 -9.09 6.12
C GLU A 56 2.44 -9.41 4.66
N THR A 57 3.24 -8.81 3.77
CA THR A 57 3.11 -9.04 2.33
C THR A 57 4.42 -8.81 1.59
N SER A 58 4.49 -9.34 0.37
CA SER A 58 5.61 -9.18 -0.55
C SER A 58 5.10 -9.09 -1.99
N PRO A 59 5.88 -8.58 -2.95
CA PRO A 59 5.46 -8.56 -4.35
C PRO A 59 5.09 -9.95 -4.91
N ALA A 60 5.71 -11.02 -4.42
CA ALA A 60 5.37 -12.39 -4.81
C ALA A 60 4.04 -12.85 -4.20
N LEU A 61 3.79 -12.51 -2.93
CA LEU A 61 2.52 -12.83 -2.27
C LEU A 61 1.38 -12.05 -2.93
N MET A 62 1.53 -10.74 -3.14
CA MET A 62 0.56 -9.93 -3.87
C MET A 62 0.26 -10.52 -5.26
N ALA A 63 1.29 -10.91 -6.02
CA ALA A 63 1.08 -11.51 -7.34
C ALA A 63 0.27 -12.81 -7.27
N LYS A 64 0.44 -13.61 -6.22
CA LYS A 64 -0.36 -14.81 -5.96
C LYS A 64 -1.81 -14.43 -5.65
N GLU A 65 -2.03 -13.51 -4.72
CA GLU A 65 -3.37 -13.05 -4.32
C GLU A 65 -4.15 -12.41 -5.48
N PHE A 66 -3.46 -11.73 -6.40
CA PHE A 66 -4.08 -11.15 -7.59
C PHE A 66 -4.31 -12.15 -8.73
N GLY A 67 -3.89 -13.42 -8.60
CA GLY A 67 -3.96 -14.40 -9.67
C GLY A 67 -3.01 -14.10 -10.84
N TRP A 68 -1.92 -13.36 -10.62
CA TRP A 68 -0.95 -12.96 -11.65
C TRP A 68 0.18 -13.97 -11.83
N SER A 69 -0.07 -15.27 -11.62
CA SER A 69 0.88 -16.36 -11.86
C SER A 69 2.29 -16.12 -11.27
N LEU A 70 2.36 -15.61 -10.03
CA LEU A 70 3.63 -15.27 -9.34
C LEU A 70 4.48 -14.20 -10.05
N ASN A 71 3.90 -13.42 -10.96
CA ASN A 71 4.57 -12.33 -11.65
C ASN A 71 4.85 -11.14 -10.71
N ARG A 72 5.89 -11.29 -9.89
CA ARG A 72 6.32 -10.27 -8.93
C ARG A 72 6.76 -8.98 -9.62
N ASP A 73 7.24 -9.03 -10.86
CA ASP A 73 7.74 -7.85 -11.57
C ASP A 73 6.58 -6.97 -12.05
N ARG A 74 5.43 -7.58 -12.39
CA ARG A 74 4.16 -6.86 -12.58
C ARG A 74 3.77 -6.07 -11.34
N VAL A 75 3.84 -6.68 -10.16
CA VAL A 75 3.57 -6.01 -8.88
C VAL A 75 4.58 -4.91 -8.59
N LYS A 76 5.88 -5.16 -8.78
CA LYS A 76 6.91 -4.13 -8.57
C LYS A 76 6.69 -2.89 -9.44
N ARG A 77 6.33 -3.08 -10.71
CA ARG A 77 6.01 -1.98 -11.62
C ARG A 77 4.79 -1.20 -11.12
N ALA A 78 3.73 -1.90 -10.72
CA ALA A 78 2.53 -1.29 -10.16
C ALA A 78 2.83 -0.47 -8.89
N LEU A 79 3.66 -1.01 -7.98
CA LEU A 79 4.14 -0.29 -6.79
C LEU A 79 4.94 0.95 -7.18
N ALA A 80 5.87 0.84 -8.13
CA ALA A 80 6.67 1.97 -8.60
C ALA A 80 5.81 3.07 -9.26
N ASN A 81 4.79 2.69 -10.02
CA ASN A 81 3.82 3.65 -10.59
C ASN A 81 3.04 4.37 -9.48
N ALA A 82 2.63 3.66 -8.43
CA ALA A 82 1.95 4.25 -7.29
C ALA A 82 2.83 5.22 -6.48
N GLU A 83 4.12 4.90 -6.31
CA GLU A 83 5.09 5.83 -5.73
C GLU A 83 5.26 7.08 -6.60
N LYS A 84 5.40 6.89 -7.92
CA LYS A 84 5.55 7.99 -8.88
C LYS A 84 4.33 8.90 -8.94
N ASP A 85 3.10 8.36 -8.92
CA ASP A 85 1.86 9.16 -8.88
C ASP A 85 1.67 9.86 -7.52
N GLY A 86 2.47 9.51 -6.50
CA GLY A 86 2.44 10.16 -5.20
C GLY A 86 1.37 9.63 -4.25
N ARG A 87 0.93 8.39 -4.44
CA ARG A 87 -0.11 7.74 -3.62
C ARG A 87 0.44 6.66 -2.69
N LEU A 88 1.68 6.25 -2.91
CA LEU A 88 2.38 5.27 -2.11
C LEU A 88 3.73 5.83 -1.66
N VAL A 89 4.12 5.51 -0.44
CA VAL A 89 5.51 5.63 0.03
C VAL A 89 5.97 4.26 0.50
N ILE A 90 7.10 3.77 -0.03
CA ILE A 90 7.72 2.53 0.44
C ILE A 90 8.84 2.88 1.42
N ARG A 91 8.57 2.69 2.71
CA ARG A 91 9.55 2.91 3.78
C ARG A 91 10.48 1.72 3.91
N ARG A 92 11.77 2.03 4.05
CA ARG A 92 12.83 1.07 4.31
C ARG A 92 13.03 0.94 5.81
N TYR A 93 13.38 -0.26 6.26
CA TYR A 93 13.78 -0.49 7.64
C TYR A 93 15.30 -0.39 7.74
N MET A 94 15.77 0.32 8.75
CA MET A 94 17.18 0.48 9.08
C MET A 94 17.45 -0.20 10.42
N ARG A 95 18.64 -0.78 10.57
CA ARG A 95 19.14 -1.32 11.83
C ARG A 95 20.63 -1.06 11.88
N ASP A 96 21.09 -0.39 12.94
CA ASP A 96 22.51 -0.09 13.16
C ASP A 96 23.13 0.62 11.93
N GLY A 97 22.38 1.56 11.33
CA GLY A 97 22.79 2.30 10.13
C GLY A 97 22.77 1.51 8.82
N ARG A 98 22.30 0.24 8.83
CA ARG A 98 22.22 -0.61 7.64
C ARG A 98 20.78 -0.92 7.25
N GLU A 99 20.51 -0.93 5.94
CA GLU A 99 19.19 -1.30 5.43
C GLU A 99 18.91 -2.79 5.66
N VAL A 100 17.78 -3.09 6.29
CA VAL A 100 17.29 -4.47 6.45
C VAL A 100 16.69 -4.94 5.15
N GLN A 101 17.38 -5.90 4.52
CA GLN A 101 16.96 -6.51 3.27
C GLN A 101 15.56 -7.15 3.38
N LYS A 102 14.77 -7.03 2.32
CA LYS A 102 13.43 -7.64 2.15
C LYS A 102 12.31 -7.11 3.07
N ARG A 103 12.59 -6.24 4.05
CA ARG A 103 11.55 -5.63 4.89
C ARG A 103 11.18 -4.24 4.36
N ARG A 104 9.88 -4.02 4.14
CA ARG A 104 9.30 -2.76 3.66
C ARG A 104 8.02 -2.45 4.41
N ALA A 105 7.71 -1.17 4.55
CA ALA A 105 6.37 -0.73 4.97
C ALA A 105 5.75 0.10 3.85
N TYR A 106 4.52 -0.23 3.50
CA TYR A 106 3.74 0.48 2.48
C TYR A 106 2.85 1.49 3.18
N VAL A 107 3.09 2.78 2.95
CA VAL A 107 2.29 3.86 3.51
C VAL A 107 1.38 4.39 2.42
N VAL A 108 0.07 4.37 2.68
CA VAL A 108 -0.97 4.88 1.79
C VAL A 108 -1.77 5.94 2.53
N ALA A 109 -2.12 7.03 1.84
CA ALA A 109 -3.04 8.01 2.40
C ALA A 109 -4.47 7.44 2.42
N ALA A 110 -5.28 7.88 3.39
CA ALA A 110 -6.68 7.48 3.50
C ALA A 110 -7.44 7.70 2.18
N GLY A 111 -8.26 6.72 1.78
CA GLY A 111 -8.98 6.76 0.51
C GLY A 111 -8.08 6.61 -0.73
N GLY A 112 -6.78 6.35 -0.57
CA GLY A 112 -5.82 6.26 -1.66
C GLY A 112 -5.56 7.58 -2.37
N ARG A 113 -5.80 8.72 -1.72
CA ARG A 113 -5.47 10.04 -2.27
C ARG A 113 -3.95 10.20 -2.45
N ARG A 114 -3.54 11.25 -3.17
CA ARG A 114 -2.13 11.64 -3.18
C ARG A 114 -1.73 12.23 -1.82
N PHE A 115 -0.49 11.97 -1.43
CA PHE A 115 0.15 12.64 -0.32
C PHE A 115 0.35 14.12 -0.64
N THR A 116 0.23 14.98 0.38
CA THR A 116 0.78 16.33 0.30
C THR A 116 2.31 16.28 0.32
N ASP A 117 2.98 17.37 -0.05
CA ASP A 117 4.44 17.44 -0.02
C ASP A 117 4.99 17.24 1.39
N TRP A 118 4.31 17.81 2.40
CA TRP A 118 4.67 17.63 3.80
C TRP A 118 4.50 16.17 4.25
N GLU A 119 3.36 15.54 3.94
CA GLU A 119 3.14 14.14 4.32
C GLU A 119 4.16 13.21 3.65
N ARG A 120 4.48 13.49 2.39
CA ARG A 120 5.50 12.71 1.67
C ARG A 120 6.86 12.86 2.35
N ALA A 121 7.28 14.10 2.63
CA ALA A 121 8.56 14.36 3.30
C ALA A 121 8.65 13.66 4.67
N GLU A 122 7.58 13.70 5.45
CA GLU A 122 7.53 13.05 6.76
C GLU A 122 7.55 11.53 6.64
N GLN A 123 6.72 10.95 5.76
CA GLN A 123 6.57 9.51 5.62
C GLN A 123 7.72 8.85 4.85
N SER A 124 8.52 9.58 4.09
CA SER A 124 9.70 9.04 3.39
C SER A 124 10.87 8.70 4.31
N ARG A 125 10.84 9.13 5.58
CA ARG A 125 11.90 8.79 6.55
C ARG A 125 11.96 7.28 6.79
N PRO A 126 13.16 6.66 6.88
CA PRO A 126 13.29 5.25 7.22
C PRO A 126 12.65 4.89 8.57
N ILE A 127 12.40 3.60 8.79
CA ILE A 127 11.97 3.07 10.09
C ILE A 127 13.20 2.48 10.77
N GLU A 128 13.67 3.13 11.82
CA GLU A 128 14.76 2.61 12.65
C GLU A 128 14.26 1.46 13.53
N LEU A 129 14.93 0.32 13.44
CA LEU A 129 14.69 -0.83 14.29
C LEU A 129 15.66 -0.81 15.47
N PRO A 130 15.23 -1.31 16.65
CA PRO A 130 16.14 -1.54 17.75
C PRO A 130 17.32 -2.42 17.33
N SER A 131 18.50 -2.08 17.85
CA SER A 131 19.70 -2.89 17.74
C SER A 131 19.43 -4.29 18.29
N LYS A 132 20.06 -5.31 17.69
CA LYS A 132 20.07 -6.65 18.29
C LYS A 132 21.03 -6.62 19.48
N VAL A 133 20.55 -6.19 20.65
CA VAL A 133 21.26 -6.49 21.90
C VAL A 133 21.33 -8.00 21.96
N HIS A 134 22.54 -8.56 21.83
CA HIS A 134 22.76 -9.97 22.08
C HIS A 134 22.24 -10.23 23.49
N GLY A 135 21.24 -11.11 23.61
CA GLY A 135 20.89 -11.67 24.90
C GLY A 135 22.11 -12.40 25.43
N LYS A 136 22.96 -11.70 26.17
CA LYS A 136 23.73 -12.29 27.25
C LYS A 136 22.74 -12.51 28.38
N SER A 137 22.20 -13.72 28.42
CA SER A 137 21.90 -14.41 29.68
C SER A 137 22.81 -15.64 29.62
N ALA A 138 23.99 -15.67 30.24
CA ALA A 138 24.29 -15.58 31.66
C ALA A 138 23.62 -16.70 32.47
N SER A 139 24.45 -17.68 32.83
CA SER A 139 24.29 -18.82 33.75
C SER A 139 23.87 -20.14 33.09
#